data_AF-A0A7J9PWL9-F1
#
_entry.id   AF-A0A7J9PWL9-F1
#
_cell.length_a   1.000
_cell.length_b   1.000
_cell.length_c   1.000
_cell.angle_alpha   90.00
_cell.angle_beta   90.00
_cell.angle_gamma   90.00
#
_symmetry.space_group_name_H-M   'P 1'
#
loop_
_entity.id
_entity.type
_entity.pdbx_description
1 polymer ?
#
loop_
_entity_poly.entity_id
_entity_poly.type
_entity_poly.pdbx_seq_one_letter_code
_entity_poly.pdbx_strand_id
1 'polypeptide(L)'
;MPWEDYSGVCCGAYCLLYIVILIVWIFVIVWVYKDAEKRGKSGILWAIIVFFLGIIGLIIWLVVRPKQTAGVGYGPPVQPYQPPPVQPSPYQPPYQAPYQAPPSPAAQICPTCGRPATYIQQYNRWYCYSCSKYL
;
A
#
# COMPACT_ATOMS: atom_id res chain seq x y z
N MET A 1 -9.62 -15.22 66.20
CA MET A 1 -8.74 -15.34 65.02
C MET A 1 -9.40 -14.54 63.90
N PRO A 2 -8.85 -13.38 63.48
CA PRO A 2 -9.52 -12.39 62.59
C PRO A 2 -9.38 -12.67 61.08
N TRP A 3 -8.99 -13.89 60.72
CA TRP A 3 -8.82 -14.36 59.34
C TRP A 3 -10.13 -14.51 58.52
N GLU A 4 -11.30 -14.44 59.15
CA GLU A 4 -12.61 -14.58 58.46
C GLU A 4 -12.99 -13.31 57.69
N ASP A 5 -12.66 -12.13 58.22
CA ASP A 5 -12.99 -10.83 57.60
C ASP A 5 -12.15 -10.54 56.34
N TYR A 6 -10.92 -11.05 56.30
CA TYR A 6 -10.05 -10.92 55.13
C TYR A 6 -10.51 -11.78 53.95
N SER A 7 -11.21 -12.89 54.19
CA SER A 7 -11.64 -13.80 53.12
C SER A 7 -12.64 -13.16 52.14
N GLY A 8 -13.60 -12.38 52.65
CA GLY A 8 -14.60 -11.68 51.84
C GLY A 8 -14.04 -10.47 51.10
N VAL A 9 -13.17 -9.68 51.76
CA VAL A 9 -12.51 -8.51 51.16
C VAL A 9 -11.52 -8.95 50.08
N CYS A 10 -10.76 -10.02 50.31
CA CYS A 10 -9.87 -10.62 49.31
C CYS A 10 -10.65 -11.22 48.14
N CYS A 11 -11.81 -11.85 48.37
CA CYS A 11 -12.67 -12.40 47.31
C CYS A 11 -13.25 -11.28 46.42
N GLY A 12 -13.75 -10.19 47.02
CA GLY A 12 -14.25 -9.03 46.27
C GLY A 12 -13.16 -8.32 45.47
N ALA A 13 -11.98 -8.10 46.08
CA ALA A 13 -10.84 -7.50 45.39
C ALA A 13 -10.33 -8.37 44.23
N TYR A 14 -10.31 -9.70 44.40
CA TYR A 14 -9.92 -10.63 43.34
C TYR A 14 -10.92 -10.63 42.19
N CYS A 15 -12.23 -10.59 42.48
CA CYS A 15 -13.28 -10.42 41.47
C CYS A 15 -13.11 -9.11 40.68
N LEU A 16 -12.86 -7.98 41.35
CA LEU A 16 -12.64 -6.70 40.68
C LEU A 16 -11.36 -6.72 39.83
N LEU A 17 -10.26 -7.29 40.33
CA LEU A 17 -9.03 -7.47 39.54
C LEU A 17 -9.25 -8.34 38.31
N TYR A 18 -10.02 -9.42 38.43
CA TYR A 18 -10.35 -10.31 37.32
C TYR A 18 -11.22 -9.61 36.26
N ILE A 19 -12.19 -8.79 36.70
CA ILE A 19 -13.02 -7.98 35.80
C ILE A 19 -12.17 -6.96 35.06
N VAL A 20 -11.26 -6.24 35.76
CA VAL A 20 -10.35 -5.29 35.12
C VAL A 20 -9.43 -5.99 34.10
N ILE A 21 -8.87 -7.15 34.48
CA ILE A 21 -8.06 -7.98 33.58
C ILE A 21 -8.88 -8.44 32.37
N LEU A 22 -10.13 -8.88 32.55
CA LEU A 22 -11.00 -9.27 31.43
C LEU A 22 -11.29 -8.10 30.50
N ILE A 23 -11.55 -6.91 31.03
CA ILE A 23 -11.79 -5.70 30.23
C ILE A 23 -10.54 -5.40 29.39
N VAL A 24 -9.36 -5.36 30.02
CA VAL A 24 -8.08 -5.14 29.32
C VAL A 24 -7.86 -6.22 28.25
N TRP A 25 -8.18 -7.48 28.54
CA TRP A 25 -8.03 -8.59 27.61
C TRP A 25 -8.97 -8.46 26.40
N ILE A 26 -10.21 -8.01 26.61
CA ILE A 26 -11.15 -7.71 25.53
C ILE A 26 -10.63 -6.57 24.65
N PHE A 27 -10.11 -5.48 25.24
CA PHE A 27 -9.50 -4.39 24.47
C PHE A 27 -8.34 -4.86 23.61
N VAL A 28 -7.48 -5.74 24.14
CA VAL A 28 -6.38 -6.35 23.40
C VAL A 28 -6.89 -7.17 22.22
N ILE A 29 -7.93 -7.99 22.41
CA ILE A 29 -8.52 -8.80 21.33
C ILE A 29 -9.09 -7.91 20.22
N VAL A 30 -9.86 -6.88 20.59
CA VAL A 30 -10.41 -5.90 19.63
C VAL A 30 -9.27 -5.18 18.90
N TRP A 31 -8.19 -4.85 19.60
CA TRP A 31 -7.01 -4.24 18.98
C TRP A 31 -6.33 -5.16 17.98
N VAL A 32 -6.09 -6.44 18.33
CA VAL A 32 -5.49 -7.44 17.43
C VAL A 32 -6.37 -7.63 16.21
N TYR A 33 -7.68 -7.77 16.39
CA TYR A 33 -8.65 -7.89 15.31
C TYR A 33 -8.49 -6.73 14.31
N LYS A 34 -8.58 -5.48 14.79
CA LYS A 34 -8.45 -4.30 13.93
C LYS A 34 -7.04 -4.18 13.33
N ASP A 35 -5.99 -4.57 14.04
CA ASP A 35 -4.61 -4.53 13.54
C ASP A 35 -4.37 -5.57 12.44
N ALA A 36 -4.96 -6.76 12.56
CA ALA A 36 -4.87 -7.81 11.58
C ALA A 36 -5.65 -7.50 10.29
N GLU A 37 -6.86 -6.94 10.43
CA GLU A 37 -7.65 -6.49 9.27
C GLU A 37 -6.96 -5.36 8.50
N LYS A 38 -6.34 -4.41 9.22
CA LYS A 38 -5.51 -3.34 8.61
C LYS A 38 -4.34 -3.89 7.81
N ARG A 39 -3.89 -5.11 8.10
CA ARG A 39 -2.76 -5.78 7.44
C ARG A 39 -3.21 -6.81 6.40
N GLY A 40 -4.50 -6.86 6.07
CA GLY A 40 -5.06 -7.80 5.10
C GLY A 40 -5.03 -9.27 5.55
N LYS A 41 -4.81 -9.54 6.85
CA LYS A 41 -4.91 -10.87 7.45
C LYS A 41 -6.29 -11.04 8.09
N SER A 42 -6.77 -12.28 8.19
CA SER A 42 -8.06 -12.59 8.80
C SER A 42 -8.10 -12.19 10.28
N GLY A 43 -8.74 -11.05 10.58
CA GLY A 43 -8.77 -10.49 11.92
C GLY A 43 -9.37 -11.42 12.97
N ILE A 44 -10.47 -12.09 12.62
CA ILE A 44 -11.15 -13.05 13.51
C ILE A 44 -10.26 -14.24 13.83
N LEU A 45 -9.53 -14.77 12.85
CA LEU A 45 -8.64 -15.92 13.06
C LEU A 45 -7.52 -15.56 14.05
N TRP A 46 -6.90 -14.39 13.87
CA TRP A 46 -5.87 -13.92 14.79
C TRP A 46 -6.42 -13.57 16.18
N ALA A 47 -7.62 -13.00 16.26
CA ALA A 47 -8.31 -12.75 17.54
C ALA A 47 -8.58 -14.05 18.31
N ILE A 48 -9.04 -15.11 17.64
CA ILE A 48 -9.28 -16.43 18.24
C ILE A 48 -7.97 -17.04 18.74
N ILE A 49 -6.90 -16.98 17.94
CA ILE A 49 -5.57 -17.48 18.35
C ILE A 49 -5.10 -16.76 19.62
N VAL A 50 -5.19 -15.43 19.68
CA VAL A 50 -4.78 -14.65 20.86
C VAL A 50 -5.68 -14.91 22.07
N PHE A 51 -6.97 -15.15 21.87
CA PHE A 51 -7.88 -15.50 22.97
C PHE A 51 -7.48 -16.82 23.65
N PHE A 52 -7.20 -17.87 22.88
CA PHE A 52 -6.88 -19.19 23.44
C PHE A 52 -5.42 -19.35 23.90
N LEU A 53 -4.48 -18.73 23.19
CA LEU A 53 -3.05 -18.78 23.56
C LEU A 53 -2.65 -17.66 24.53
N GLY A 54 -3.59 -16.79 24.90
CA GLY A 54 -3.34 -15.71 25.84
C GLY A 54 -2.24 -14.76 25.36
N ILE A 55 -1.35 -14.40 26.28
CA ILE A 55 -0.15 -13.59 25.98
C ILE A 55 0.74 -14.24 24.93
N ILE A 56 0.83 -15.57 24.87
CA ILE A 56 1.67 -16.28 23.89
C ILE A 56 1.18 -15.97 22.47
N GLY A 57 -0.14 -16.00 22.25
CA GLY A 57 -0.72 -15.65 20.96
C GLY A 57 -0.43 -14.19 20.56
N LEU A 58 -0.45 -13.27 21.53
CA LEU A 58 -0.13 -11.85 21.28
C LEU A 58 1.33 -11.67 20.88
N ILE A 59 2.26 -12.40 21.52
CA ILE A 59 3.67 -12.39 21.15
C ILE A 59 3.86 -12.92 19.73
N ILE A 60 3.23 -14.06 19.39
CA ILE A 60 3.28 -14.63 18.04
C ILE A 60 2.75 -13.62 17.02
N TRP A 61 1.62 -12.96 17.32
CA TRP A 61 1.07 -11.93 16.46
C TRP A 61 2.06 -10.79 16.21
N LEU A 62 2.69 -10.28 17.27
CA LEU A 62 3.67 -9.19 17.17
C LEU A 62 4.91 -9.59 16.35
N VAL A 63 5.36 -10.83 16.46
CA VAL A 63 6.51 -11.35 15.69
C VAL A 63 6.17 -11.52 14.20
N VAL A 64 5.01 -12.08 13.89
CA VAL A 64 4.55 -12.33 12.51
C VAL A 64 3.99 -11.06 11.84
N ARG A 65 3.84 -9.98 12.60
CA ARG A 65 3.22 -8.72 12.19
C ARG A 65 3.90 -8.14 10.94
N PRO A 66 3.27 -8.17 9.75
CA PRO A 66 3.86 -7.61 8.54
C PRO A 66 3.88 -6.09 8.61
N LYS A 67 4.89 -5.42 8.05
CA LYS A 67 4.96 -3.95 7.98
C LYS A 67 3.82 -3.43 7.08
N GLN A 68 3.17 -2.33 7.48
CA GLN A 68 2.11 -1.73 6.67
C GLN A 68 2.72 -1.21 5.37
N THR A 69 2.29 -1.73 4.23
CA THR A 69 2.65 -1.20 2.91
C THR A 69 1.97 0.16 2.75
N ALA A 70 2.73 1.23 2.94
CA ALA A 70 2.26 2.59 2.79
C ALA A 70 1.78 2.81 1.34
N GLY A 71 0.47 2.74 1.09
CA GLY A 71 -0.11 3.06 -0.21
C GLY A 71 -1.29 2.21 -0.66
N VAL A 72 -1.54 1.03 -0.08
CA VAL A 72 -2.69 0.21 -0.46
C VAL A 72 -3.77 0.36 0.62
N GLY A 73 -4.69 1.32 0.42
CA GLY A 73 -5.91 1.41 1.21
C GLY A 73 -6.68 0.10 1.14
N TYR A 74 -7.28 -0.32 2.26
CA TYR A 74 -8.08 -1.54 2.50
C TYR A 74 -8.60 -2.25 1.24
N GLY A 75 -7.70 -2.98 0.57
CA GLY A 75 -8.03 -3.84 -0.56
C GLY A 75 -8.40 -5.24 -0.06
N PRO A 76 -9.21 -5.99 -0.83
CA PRO A 76 -9.58 -7.35 -0.48
C PRO A 76 -8.35 -8.26 -0.26
N PRO A 77 -8.52 -9.39 0.46
CA PRO A 77 -7.40 -10.27 0.81
C PRO A 77 -6.58 -10.60 -0.43
N VAL A 78 -5.27 -10.36 -0.35
CA VAL A 78 -4.33 -10.81 -1.37
C VAL A 78 -4.49 -12.32 -1.52
N GLN A 79 -5.10 -12.76 -2.63
CA GLN A 79 -5.12 -14.18 -3.00
C GLN A 79 -3.67 -14.67 -3.06
N PRO A 80 -3.37 -15.93 -2.66
CA PRO A 80 -2.10 -16.56 -2.99
C PRO A 80 -1.88 -16.35 -4.48
N TYR A 81 -0.73 -15.82 -4.86
CA TYR A 81 -0.44 -15.50 -6.26
C TYR A 81 -0.61 -16.77 -7.11
N GLN A 82 -1.77 -16.90 -7.76
CA GLN A 82 -1.93 -17.75 -8.91
C GLN A 82 -1.49 -16.89 -10.08
N PRO A 83 -0.40 -17.26 -10.79
CA PRO A 83 -0.14 -16.61 -12.07
C PRO A 83 -1.41 -16.81 -12.91
N PRO A 84 -1.95 -15.73 -13.51
CA PRO A 84 -3.10 -15.87 -14.40
C PRO A 84 -2.78 -16.97 -15.43
N PRO A 85 -3.76 -17.82 -15.82
CA PRO A 85 -3.54 -18.78 -16.88
C PRO A 85 -2.92 -18.03 -18.05
N VAL A 86 -1.77 -18.49 -18.52
CA VAL A 86 -0.94 -17.83 -19.54
C VAL A 86 -1.74 -17.82 -20.84
N GLN A 87 -2.66 -16.87 -20.95
CA GLN A 87 -3.21 -16.50 -22.23
C GLN A 87 -2.05 -15.82 -22.97
N PRO A 88 -1.69 -16.27 -24.19
CA PRO A 88 -0.68 -15.56 -24.96
C PRO A 88 -1.16 -14.13 -25.14
N SER A 89 -0.53 -13.22 -24.40
CA SER A 89 -0.79 -11.80 -24.52
C SER A 89 -0.40 -11.40 -25.95
N PRO A 90 -1.25 -10.67 -26.68
CA PRO A 90 -0.76 -9.86 -27.78
C PRO A 90 0.37 -9.01 -27.21
N TYR A 91 1.55 -9.12 -27.79
CA TYR A 91 2.75 -8.43 -27.31
C TYR A 91 2.48 -6.92 -27.21
N GLN A 92 2.40 -6.38 -25.99
CA GLN A 92 2.43 -4.94 -25.76
C GLN A 92 3.82 -4.55 -25.24
N PRO A 93 4.55 -3.65 -25.92
CA PRO A 93 5.85 -3.20 -25.45
C PRO A 93 5.74 -2.40 -24.14
N PRO A 94 6.80 -2.36 -23.30
CA PRO A 94 6.77 -1.79 -21.96
C PRO A 94 6.33 -0.32 -21.96
N TYR A 95 5.50 0.00 -20.96
CA TYR A 95 4.86 1.30 -20.72
C TYR A 95 5.75 2.52 -21.02
N GLN A 96 5.29 3.38 -21.92
CA GLN A 96 5.76 4.74 -22.09
C GLN A 96 5.24 5.60 -20.93
N ALA A 97 6.12 6.23 -20.15
CA ALA A 97 5.73 7.32 -19.25
C ALA A 97 5.05 8.43 -20.08
N PRO A 98 4.13 9.24 -19.52
CA PRO A 98 3.61 10.40 -20.24
C PRO A 98 4.78 11.35 -20.55
N TYR A 99 5.26 11.29 -21.79
CA TYR A 99 6.33 12.15 -22.27
C TYR A 99 5.79 13.58 -22.28
N GLN A 100 6.32 14.42 -21.38
CA GLN A 100 6.33 15.86 -21.64
C GLN A 100 7.22 16.04 -22.87
N ALA A 101 6.64 16.49 -23.99
CA ALA A 101 7.41 16.76 -25.19
C ALA A 101 8.55 17.75 -24.82
N PRO A 102 9.81 17.49 -25.22
CA PRO A 102 10.85 18.49 -25.08
C PRO A 102 10.38 19.79 -25.76
N PRO A 103 10.75 20.97 -25.22
CA PRO A 103 10.33 22.25 -25.80
C PRO A 103 10.67 22.23 -27.30
N SER A 104 9.63 22.31 -28.12
CA SER A 104 9.80 22.31 -29.57
C SER A 104 10.69 23.49 -29.93
N PRO A 105 11.85 23.28 -30.60
CA PRO A 105 12.73 24.39 -30.95
C PRO A 105 11.91 25.38 -31.76
N ALA A 106 11.87 26.64 -31.32
CA ALA A 106 11.10 27.71 -31.94
C ALA A 106 11.34 27.68 -33.46
N ALA A 107 10.26 27.43 -34.22
CA ALA A 107 10.34 27.23 -35.66
C ALA A 107 11.01 28.44 -36.32
N GLN A 108 12.21 28.26 -36.88
CA GLN A 108 12.96 29.35 -37.50
C GLN A 108 12.21 29.82 -38.76
N ILE A 109 11.96 31.11 -38.87
CA ILE A 109 11.22 31.66 -40.01
C ILE A 109 12.16 31.82 -41.20
N CYS A 110 11.74 31.40 -42.39
CA CYS A 110 12.52 31.53 -43.62
C CYS A 110 12.60 33.00 -44.05
N PRO A 111 13.80 33.59 -44.26
CA PRO A 111 13.97 35.01 -44.59
C PRO A 111 13.49 35.39 -45.99
N THR A 112 13.36 34.43 -46.92
CA THR A 112 12.93 34.69 -48.30
C THR A 112 11.41 34.71 -48.49
N CYS A 113 10.65 34.03 -47.62
CA CYS A 113 9.18 33.94 -47.75
C CYS A 113 8.40 34.14 -46.45
N GLY A 114 9.07 34.30 -45.31
CA GLY A 114 8.44 34.60 -44.02
C GLY A 114 7.66 33.43 -43.39
N ARG A 115 7.72 32.23 -43.95
CA ARG A 115 7.04 31.03 -43.40
C ARG A 115 7.94 30.23 -42.45
N PRO A 116 7.36 29.54 -41.44
CA PRO A 116 8.15 28.73 -40.52
C PRO A 116 8.84 27.58 -41.29
N ALA A 117 10.15 27.46 -41.11
CA ALA A 117 10.94 26.35 -41.64
C ALA A 117 10.83 25.13 -40.71
N THR A 118 11.00 23.95 -41.28
CA THR A 118 11.01 22.68 -40.54
C THR A 118 12.45 22.23 -40.32
N TYR A 119 12.75 21.77 -39.11
CA TYR A 119 14.07 21.24 -38.78
C TYR A 119 14.20 19.79 -39.22
N ILE A 120 15.20 19.48 -40.03
CA ILE A 120 15.45 18.13 -40.54
C ILE A 120 16.67 17.55 -39.82
N GLN A 121 16.40 16.72 -38.80
CA GLN A 121 17.45 16.18 -37.91
C GLN A 121 18.53 15.38 -38.65
N GLN A 122 18.17 14.66 -39.73
CA GLN A 122 19.12 13.86 -40.52
C GLN A 122 20.30 14.66 -41.09
N TYR A 123 20.15 15.98 -41.28
CA TYR A 123 21.24 16.86 -41.75
C TYR A 123 21.50 18.04 -40.81
N ASN A 124 20.79 18.09 -39.68
CA ASN A 124 20.86 19.18 -38.70
C ASN A 124 20.65 20.60 -39.30
N ARG A 125 19.90 20.72 -40.40
CA ARG A 125 19.58 22.01 -41.08
C ARG A 125 18.08 22.27 -41.14
N TRP A 126 17.72 23.53 -41.29
CA TRP A 126 16.33 23.95 -41.48
C TRP A 126 15.98 23.95 -42.97
N TYR A 127 14.79 23.46 -43.32
CA TYR A 127 14.31 23.42 -44.70
C TYR A 127 12.95 24.09 -44.80
N CYS A 128 12.80 24.99 -45.77
CA CYS A 128 11.53 25.62 -46.07
C CYS A 128 10.89 24.93 -47.28
N TYR A 129 9.73 24.28 -47.06
CA TYR A 129 9.01 23.59 -48.14
C TYR A 129 8.41 24.54 -49.18
N SER A 130 8.12 25.80 -48.82
CA SER A 130 7.56 26.78 -49.77
C SER A 130 8.61 27.32 -50.75
N CYS A 131 9.86 27.46 -50.31
CA CYS A 131 10.96 27.91 -51.18
C CYS A 131 11.86 26.76 -51.66
N SER A 132 11.60 25.53 -51.21
CA SER A 132 12.42 24.34 -51.45
C SER A 132 13.93 24.55 -51.25
N LYS A 133 14.30 25.32 -50.22
CA LYS A 133 15.69 25.66 -49.91
C LYS A 133 16.02 25.39 -48.45
N TYR A 134 17.27 25.01 -48.22
CA TYR A 134 17.85 24.88 -46.88
C TYR A 134 18.36 26.23 -46.38
N LEU A 135 18.31 26.40 -45.06
CA LEU A 135 18.84 27.53 -44.31
C LEU A 135 20.08 27.09 -43.53
#